data_AF-A0A962Q544-F1
#
_entry.id   AF-A0A962Q544-F1
#
_cell.length_a   1.000
_cell.length_b   1.000
_cell.length_c   1.000
_cell.angle_alpha   90.00
_cell.angle_beta   90.00
_cell.angle_gamma   90.00
#
_symmetry.space_group_name_H-M   'P 1'
#
loop_
_entity.id
_entity.type
_entity.pdbx_description
1 polymer ?
#
loop_
_entity_poly.entity_id
_entity_poly.type
_entity_poly.pdbx_seq_one_letter_code
_entity_poly.pdbx_strand_id
1 'polypeptide(L)' 'MTTAQLETLRSEALALSEPERAKLASDLVASLDGPKDSNLSEAWDIEICRRINEIEKDPSLLLEASEVLARARTRIRDQ' A
#
# COMPACT_ATOMS: atom_id res chain seq x y z
N MET A 1 -2.44 22.92 -15.81
CA MET A 1 -1.49 22.10 -16.59
C MET A 1 -2.22 21.55 -17.80
N THR A 2 -1.63 21.63 -18.98
CA THR A 2 -2.18 21.05 -20.22
C THR A 2 -1.74 19.59 -20.38
N THR A 3 -2.42 18.82 -21.23
CA THR A 3 -2.02 17.44 -21.54
C THR A 3 -0.60 17.36 -22.10
N ALA A 4 -0.22 18.31 -22.97
CA ALA A 4 1.14 18.37 -23.52
C ALA A 4 2.20 18.58 -22.43
N GLN A 5 1.93 19.47 -21.47
CA GLN A 5 2.83 19.69 -20.34
C GLN A 5 2.93 18.45 -19.42
N LEU A 6 1.84 17.72 -19.22
CA LEU A 6 1.85 16.48 -18.45
C LEU A 6 2.68 15.38 -19.13
N GLU A 7 2.56 15.22 -20.44
CA GLU A 7 3.35 14.23 -21.20
C GLU A 7 4.85 14.57 -21.20
N THR A 8 5.22 15.85 -21.26
CA THR A 8 6.62 16.28 -21.08
C THR A 8 7.12 15.91 -19.69
N LEU A 9 6.39 16.25 -18.63
CA LEU A 9 6.78 15.93 -17.24
C LEU A 9 6.90 14.41 -17.03
N ARG A 10 5.98 13.63 -17.60
CA ARG A 10 6.04 12.17 -17.58
C ARG A 10 7.31 11.64 -18.25
N SER A 11 7.65 12.18 -19.43
CA SER A 11 8.83 11.77 -20.18
C SER A 11 10.12 12.09 -19.40
N GLU A 12 10.20 13.26 -18.78
CA GLU A 12 11.31 13.66 -17.92
C GLU A 12 11.42 12.76 -16.68
N ALA A 13 10.29 12.47 -16.01
CA ALA A 13 10.26 11.57 -14.85
C ALA A 13 10.72 10.15 -15.21
N LEU A 14 10.38 9.65 -16.40
CA LEU A 14 10.83 8.33 -16.87
C LEU A 14 12.32 8.31 -17.27
N ALA A 15 12.90 9.46 -17.59
CA ALA A 15 14.32 9.59 -17.93
C ALA A 15 15.25 9.64 -16.70
N LEU A 16 14.70 9.83 -15.49
CA LEU A 16 15.45 9.77 -14.24
C LEU A 16 16.08 8.40 -13.99
N SER A 17 17.13 8.36 -13.17
CA SER A 17 17.71 7.10 -12.70
C SER A 17 16.71 6.31 -11.84
N GLU A 18 16.91 5.00 -11.69
CA GLU A 18 16.00 4.16 -10.90
C GLU A 18 15.79 4.66 -9.46
N PRO A 19 16.82 5.06 -8.69
CA PRO A 19 16.62 5.59 -7.34
C PRO A 19 15.82 6.89 -7.31
N GLU A 20 16.05 7.78 -8.27
CA GLU A 20 15.32 9.05 -8.39
C GLU A 20 13.85 8.83 -8.75
N ARG A 21 13.57 7.91 -9.68
CA ARG A 21 12.20 7.50 -10.01
C ARG A 21 11.49 6.90 -8.80
N ALA A 22 12.16 6.04 -8.05
CA ALA A 22 11.59 5.43 -6.85
C ALA A 22 11.23 6.49 -5.81
N LYS A 23 12.11 7.48 -5.60
CA LYS A 23 11.85 8.60 -4.70
C LYS A 23 10.66 9.45 -5.17
N LEU A 24 10.63 9.83 -6.45
CA LEU A 24 9.54 10.62 -7.01
C LEU A 24 8.20 9.87 -6.93
N ALA A 25 8.19 8.57 -7.25
CA ALA A 25 6.98 7.74 -7.11
C ALA A 25 6.50 7.69 -5.67
N SER A 26 7.40 7.50 -4.69
CA SER A 26 7.06 7.53 -3.27
C SER A 26 6.43 8.86 -2.86
N ASP A 27 6.99 9.99 -3.30
CA ASP A 27 6.49 11.32 -2.94
C ASP A 27 5.12 11.59 -3.56
N LEU A 28 4.92 11.18 -4.81
CA LEU A 28 3.63 11.28 -5.49
C LEU A 28 2.57 10.42 -4.78
N VAL A 29 2.89 9.20 -4.40
CA VAL A 29 1.96 8.34 -3.63
C VAL A 29 1.61 8.97 -2.28
N ALA A 30 2.61 9.47 -1.54
CA ALA A 30 2.37 10.15 -0.27
C ALA A 30 1.51 11.43 -0.44
N SER A 31 1.60 12.11 -1.59
CA SER A 31 0.76 13.28 -1.87
C SER A 31 -0.72 12.94 -2.06
N LEU A 32 -1.05 11.67 -2.31
CA LEU A 32 -2.43 11.19 -2.43
C LEU A 32 -3.04 10.85 -1.07
N ASP A 33 -2.24 10.82 0.01
CA ASP A 33 -2.76 10.61 1.35
C ASP A 33 -3.70 11.77 1.70
N GLY A 34 -4.97 11.44 1.86
CA GLY A 34 -6.00 12.40 2.26
C GLY A 34 -5.75 12.98 3.66
N PRO A 35 -6.56 13.96 4.09
CA PRO A 35 -6.50 14.44 5.45
C PRO A 35 -6.64 13.26 6.43
N LYS A 36 -5.82 13.27 7.48
CA LYS A 36 -5.84 12.21 8.49
C LYS A 36 -7.26 12.04 9.02
N ASP A 37 -7.84 10.86 8.79
CA ASP A 37 -9.11 10.50 9.38
C ASP A 37 -8.93 10.41 10.90
N SER A 38 -9.62 11.28 11.64
CA SER A 38 -9.53 11.35 13.11
C SER A 38 -10.00 10.06 13.77
N ASN A 39 -10.86 9.29 13.10
CA ASN A 39 -11.46 8.07 13.61
C ASN A 39 -10.66 6.83 13.21
N LEU A 40 -9.62 6.98 12.38
CA LEU A 40 -8.81 5.86 11.88
C LEU A 40 -8.21 5.05 13.03
N SER A 41 -7.65 5.71 14.04
CA SER A 41 -7.03 5.03 15.18
C SER A 41 -8.05 4.18 15.95
N GLU A 42 -9.20 4.76 16.27
CA GLU A 42 -10.27 4.06 17.01
C GLU A 42 -10.85 2.90 16.19
N ALA A 43 -11.07 3.10 14.89
CA ALA A 43 -11.53 2.03 14.00
C ALA A 43 -10.56 0.86 13.93
N TRP A 44 -9.24 1.13 13.91
CA TRP A 44 -8.21 0.08 13.98
C TRP A 44 -8.18 -0.62 15.33
N ASP A 45 -8.30 0.10 16.45
CA ASP A 45 -8.32 -0.51 17.77
C ASP A 45 -9.51 -1.48 17.92
N ILE A 46 -10.69 -1.09 17.42
CA ILE A 46 -11.89 -1.94 17.39
C ILE A 46 -11.65 -3.18 16.53
N GLU A 47 -11.10 -3.01 15.31
CA GLU A 47 -10.84 -4.11 14.39
C GLU A 47 -9.79 -5.10 14.92
N ILE A 48 -8.72 -4.60 15.55
CA ILE A 48 -7.69 -5.44 16.17
C ILE A 48 -8.31 -6.26 17.31
N CYS A 49 -9.06 -5.63 18.21
CA CYS A 49 -9.76 -6.34 19.29
C CYS A 49 -10.71 -7.41 18.74
N ARG A 50 -11.47 -7.10 17.67
CA ARG A 50 -12.37 -8.06 17.02
C ARG A 50 -11.59 -9.27 16.49
N ARG A 51 -10.49 -9.05 15.76
CA ARG A 51 -9.69 -10.15 15.19
C ARG A 51 -9.00 -11.02 16.24
N ILE A 52 -8.51 -10.43 17.31
CA ILE A 52 -7.94 -11.19 18.44
C ILE A 52 -9.00 -12.15 18.99
N ASN A 53 -10.20 -11.63 19.29
CA ASN A 53 -11.31 -12.46 19.80
C ASN A 53 -11.73 -13.56 18.81
N GLU A 54 -11.66 -13.32 17.50
CA GLU A 54 -11.97 -14.33 16.48
C GLU A 54 -10.93 -15.45 16.45
N ILE A 55 -9.64 -15.09 16.48
CA ILE A 55 -8.54 -16.05 16.52
C ILE A 55 -8.55 -16.87 17.81
N GLU A 56 -8.82 -16.24 18.95
CA GLU A 56 -8.90 -16.93 20.24
C GLU A 56 -10.07 -17.93 20.29
N LYS A 57 -11.18 -17.62 19.60
CA LYS A 57 -12.34 -18.53 19.48
C LYS A 57 -12.10 -19.66 18.48
N ASP A 58 -11.43 -19.38 17.37
CA ASP A 58 -11.12 -20.36 16.34
C ASP A 58 -9.67 -20.17 15.81
N PRO A 59 -8.70 -20.87 16.42
CA PRO A 59 -7.31 -20.82 15.99
C PRO A 59 -7.08 -21.39 14.58
N SER A 60 -8.03 -22.14 14.02
CA SER A 60 -7.89 -22.72 12.68
C SER A 60 -7.98 -21.68 11.56
N LEU A 61 -8.42 -20.45 11.88
CA LEU A 61 -8.42 -19.31 10.96
C LEU A 61 -7.01 -18.79 10.64
N LEU A 62 -6.00 -19.15 11.45
CA LEU A 62 -4.63 -18.72 11.24
C LEU A 62 -4.00 -19.44 10.05
N LEU A 63 -3.24 -18.68 9.28
CA LEU A 63 -2.40 -19.20 8.20
C LEU A 63 -0.94 -18.97 8.56
N GLU A 64 -0.08 -19.87 8.09
CA GLU A 64 1.36 -19.70 8.21
C GLU A 64 1.79 -18.42 7.48
N ALA A 65 2.53 -17.56 8.18
CA ALA A 65 2.96 -16.27 7.63
C ALA A 65 3.78 -16.44 6.34
N SER A 66 4.59 -17.50 6.26
CA SER A 66 5.39 -17.84 5.09
C SER A 66 4.51 -18.13 3.86
N GLU A 67 3.40 -18.85 4.06
CA GLU A 67 2.44 -19.17 3.03
C GLU A 67 1.69 -17.92 2.54
N VAL A 68 1.20 -17.09 3.47
CA VAL A 68 0.50 -15.83 3.13
C VAL A 68 1.41 -14.92 2.31
N LEU A 69 2.65 -14.72 2.76
CA LEU A 69 3.63 -13.88 2.08
C LEU A 69 4.02 -14.46 0.71
N ALA A 70 4.14 -15.79 0.58
CA ALA A 70 4.41 -16.44 -0.70
C ALA A 70 3.27 -16.21 -1.69
N ARG A 71 2.01 -16.39 -1.26
CA ARG A 71 0.81 -16.14 -2.08
C ARG A 71 0.73 -14.68 -2.53
N ALA A 72 1.02 -13.73 -1.63
CA ALA A 72 1.02 -12.30 -1.95
C ALA A 72 2.08 -11.94 -3.00
N ARG A 73 3.31 -12.43 -2.84
CA ARG A 73 4.40 -12.20 -3.82
C ARG A 73 4.08 -12.75 -5.20
N THR A 74 3.50 -13.94 -5.27
CA THR A 74 3.07 -14.53 -6.55
C THR A 74 2.06 -13.61 -7.25
N ARG A 75 1.03 -13.12 -6.54
CA ARG A 75 0.03 -12.21 -7.12
C ARG A 75 0.58 -10.87 -7.59
N ILE A 76 1.62 -10.35 -6.93
CA ILE A 76 2.27 -9.09 -7.32
C ILE A 76 3.12 -9.29 -8.57
N ARG A 77 3.79 -10.45 -8.69
CA ARG A 77 4.61 -10.77 -9.86
C ARG A 77 3.78 -11.06 -11.12
N ASP A 78 2.58 -11.59 -10.93
CA ASP A 78 1.70 -12.01 -12.02
C ASP A 78 0.73 -10.88 -12.48
N GLN A 79 0.88 -9.66 -11.93
CA GLN A 79 0.23 -8.42 -12.39
C GLN A 79 1.12 -7.67 -13.38
#